data_AF-A0AA51FFB2-F1
#
_entry.id   AF-A0AA51FFB2-F1
#
_cell.length_a   1.000
_cell.length_b   1.000
_cell.length_c   1.000
_cell.angle_alpha   90.00
_cell.angle_beta   90.00
_cell.angle_gamma   90.00
#
_symmetry.space_group_name_H-M   'P 1'
#
loop_
_entity.id
_entity.type
_entity.pdbx_description
1 polymer ?
#
loop_
_entity_poly.entity_id
_entity_poly.type
_entity_poly.pdbx_seq_one_letter_code
_entity_poly.pdbx_strand_id
1 'polypeptide(L)' 'VFGGGNPFLMYLCLTVLLQHRDYIMRNRMDYNELAMHFDKMVRKHNVNRVLNQARQMFAVYLKQHA' A
#
# COMPACT_ATOMS: atom_id res chain seq x y z
N VAL A 1 -16.05 0.56 9.23
CA VAL A 1 -14.79 1.05 9.85
C VAL A 1 -13.66 0.80 8.87
N PHE A 2 -12.80 1.80 8.63
CA PHE A 2 -11.64 1.62 7.75
C PHE A 2 -10.78 0.43 8.21
N GLY A 3 -10.25 -0.34 7.26
CA GLY A 3 -9.44 -1.52 7.56
C GLY A 3 -10.20 -2.66 8.26
N GLY A 4 -11.53 -2.68 8.24
CA GLY A 4 -12.32 -3.72 8.92
C GLY A 4 -12.22 -3.67 10.46
N GLY A 5 -11.85 -2.51 11.02
CA GLY A 5 -11.54 -2.36 12.45
C GLY A 5 -10.07 -2.57 12.79
N ASN A 6 -9.23 -2.94 11.82
CA ASN A 6 -7.80 -3.04 11.99
C ASN A 6 -7.07 -1.89 11.26
N PRO A 7 -6.50 -0.90 11.99
CA PRO A 7 -5.81 0.23 11.37
C PRO A 7 -4.56 -0.20 10.58
N PHE A 8 -3.94 -1.34 10.92
CA PHE A 8 -2.80 -1.87 10.18
C PHE A 8 -3.14 -2.20 8.71
N LEU A 9 -4.39 -2.59 8.43
CA LEU A 9 -4.82 -2.90 7.05
C LEU A 9 -4.73 -1.67 6.13
N MET A 10 -4.98 -0.46 6.67
CA MET A 10 -4.78 0.78 5.91
C MET A 10 -3.31 1.01 5.56
N TYR A 11 -2.38 0.66 6.46
CA TYR A 11 -0.95 0.74 6.20
C TYR A 11 -0.47 -0.27 5.16
N LEU A 12 -1.12 -1.44 5.07
CA LEU A 12 -0.89 -2.37 3.96
C LEU A 12 -1.31 -1.77 2.61
N CYS A 13 -2.50 -1.18 2.53
CA CYS A 13 -2.98 -0.50 1.32
C CYS A 13 -2.01 0.63 0.92
N LEU A 14 -1.63 1.49 1.86
CA LEU A 14 -0.67 2.58 1.63
C LEU A 14 0.68 2.06 1.16
N THR A 15 1.19 0.98 1.75
CA THR A 15 2.48 0.40 1.36
C THR A 15 2.47 -0.08 -0.08
N VAL A 16 1.40 -0.76 -0.51
CA VAL A 16 1.25 -1.22 -1.89
C VAL A 16 1.18 -0.03 -2.86
N LEU A 17 0.42 1.01 -2.53
CA LEU A 17 0.36 2.23 -3.34
C LEU A 17 1.73 2.90 -3.46
N LEU A 18 2.48 3.03 -2.35
CA LEU A 18 3.81 3.63 -2.33
C LEU A 18 4.82 2.84 -3.16
N GLN A 19 4.78 1.51 -3.14
CA GLN A 19 5.69 0.67 -3.92
C GLN A 19 5.50 0.83 -5.44
N HIS A 20 4.33 1.26 -5.89
CA HIS A 20 4.01 1.46 -7.30
C HIS A 20 3.90 2.93 -7.72
N ARG A 21 4.01 3.88 -6.78
CA ARG A 21 3.84 5.32 -7.00
C ARG A 21 4.62 5.84 -8.20
N ASP A 22 5.91 5.53 -8.26
CA ASP A 22 6.78 6.11 -9.28
C ASP A 22 6.44 5.58 -10.68
N TYR A 23 6.03 4.31 -10.78
CA TYR A 23 5.56 3.72 -12.03
C TYR A 23 4.22 4.34 -12.47
N ILE A 24 3.26 4.47 -11.56
CA ILE A 24 1.95 5.08 -11.82
C ILE A 24 2.11 6.53 -12.29
N MET A 25 2.89 7.33 -11.55
CA MET A 25 3.09 8.76 -11.84
C MET A 25 3.87 8.98 -13.13
N ARG A 26 4.91 8.18 -13.39
CA ARG A 26 5.70 8.28 -14.63
C ARG A 26 4.84 8.00 -15.87
N ASN A 27 3.95 7.03 -15.78
CA ASN A 27 3.06 6.66 -16.88
C ASN A 27 1.78 7.51 -16.94
N ARG A 28 1.58 8.44 -15.99
CA ARG A 28 0.39 9.31 -15.89
C ARG A 28 -0.92 8.51 -15.93
N MET A 29 -0.95 7.40 -15.21
CA MET A 29 -2.08 6.47 -15.27
C MET A 29 -3.38 7.13 -14.81
N ASP A 30 -4.44 6.94 -15.57
CA ASP A 30 -5.79 7.31 -15.16
C ASP A 30 -6.39 6.31 -14.15
N TYR A 31 -7.64 6.55 -13.71
CA TYR A 31 -8.32 5.67 -12.77
C TYR A 31 -8.47 4.23 -13.28
N ASN A 32 -8.82 4.07 -14.56
CA ASN A 32 -9.05 2.76 -15.15
C ASN A 32 -7.74 1.99 -15.29
N GLU A 33 -6.68 2.67 -15.74
CA GLU A 33 -5.34 2.12 -15.85
C GLU A 33 -4.77 1.74 -14.49
N LEU A 34 -5.00 2.54 -13.46
CA LEU A 34 -4.61 2.24 -12.10
C LEU A 34 -5.29 0.98 -11.57
N ALA A 35 -6.61 0.85 -11.81
CA ALA A 35 -7.36 -0.34 -11.43
C ALA A 35 -6.84 -1.60 -12.16
N MET A 36 -6.64 -1.51 -13.48
CA MET A 36 -6.06 -2.60 -14.27
C MET A 36 -4.63 -2.96 -13.82
N HIS A 37 -3.81 -1.97 -13.45
CA HIS A 37 -2.44 -2.20 -12.97
C HIS A 37 -2.44 -3.03 -11.69
N PHE A 38 -3.26 -2.66 -10.70
CA PHE A 38 -3.30 -3.41 -9.44
C PHE A 38 -3.99 -4.77 -9.56
N ASP A 39 -4.97 -4.93 -10.44
CA ASP A 39 -5.57 -6.22 -10.74
C ASP A 39 -4.53 -7.19 -11.34
N LYS A 40 -3.70 -6.72 -12.27
CA LYS A 40 -2.57 -7.48 -12.83
C LYS A 40 -1.50 -7.85 -11.79
N MET A 41 -1.43 -7.14 -10.67
CA MET A 41 -0.46 -7.37 -9.59
C MET A 41 -0.97 -8.34 -8.52
N VAL A 42 -2.22 -8.79 -8.59
CA VAL A 42 -2.77 -9.81 -7.68
C VAL A 42 -1.83 -11.02 -7.66
N ARG A 43 -1.45 -11.46 -6.44
CA ARG A 43 -0.48 -12.54 -6.17
C ARG A 43 0.97 -12.32 -6.65
N LYS A 44 1.31 -11.17 -7.24
CA LYS A 44 2.68 -10.82 -7.68
C LYS A 44 3.44 -9.95 -6.68
N HIS A 45 2.77 -9.44 -5.64
CA HIS A 45 3.40 -8.66 -4.60
C HIS A 45 4.35 -9.51 -3.74
N ASN A 46 5.53 -8.97 -3.43
CA ASN A 46 6.41 -9.58 -2.44
C ASN A 46 5.86 -9.32 -1.03
N VAL A 47 5.17 -10.31 -0.48
CA VAL A 47 4.48 -10.22 0.82
C VAL A 47 5.42 -9.81 1.95
N ASN A 48 6.64 -10.35 2.00
CA ASN A 48 7.61 -10.02 3.05
C ASN A 48 8.02 -8.55 3.00
N ARG A 49 8.28 -8.03 1.79
CA ARG A 49 8.65 -6.62 1.59
C ARG A 49 7.50 -5.67 1.98
N VAL A 50 6.28 -5.98 1.53
CA VAL A 50 5.08 -5.19 1.87
C VAL A 50 4.85 -5.18 3.39
N LEU A 51 4.90 -6.35 4.04
CA LEU A 51 4.67 -6.45 5.48
C LEU A 51 5.74 -5.73 6.30
N ASN A 52 7.02 -5.84 5.92
CA ASN A 52 8.12 -5.15 6.61
C ASN A 52 7.95 -3.63 6.57
N GLN A 53 7.67 -3.06 5.40
CA GLN A 53 7.47 -1.62 5.24
C GLN A 53 6.20 -1.14 5.97
N ALA A 54 5.09 -1.88 5.86
CA ALA A 54 3.85 -1.54 6.56
C ALA A 54 4.04 -1.54 8.08
N ARG A 55 4.76 -2.52 8.64
CA ARG A 55 5.11 -2.56 10.07
C ARG A 55 5.93 -1.35 10.51
N GLN A 56 6.92 -0.95 9.73
CA GLN A 56 7.75 0.23 10.03
C GLN A 56 6.89 1.50 10.04
N MET A 57 6.07 1.70 9.01
CA MET A 57 5.18 2.87 8.93
C MET A 57 4.17 2.89 10.09
N PHE A 58 3.57 1.76 10.42
CA PHE A 58 2.61 1.66 11.53
C PHE A 58 3.28 1.89 12.89
N ALA A 59 4.49 1.38 13.09
CA ALA A 59 5.26 1.63 14.31
C ALA A 59 5.62 3.12 14.50
N VAL A 60 5.95 3.83 13.41
CA VAL A 60 6.16 5.28 13.45
C VAL A 60 4.87 6.01 13.86
N TYR A 61 3.74 5.64 13.26
CA TYR A 61 2.45 6.21 13.61
C TYR A 61 2.10 6.00 15.10
N LEU A 62 2.28 4.78 15.61
CA LEU A 62 2.04 4.47 17.02
C LEU A 62 2.94 5.29 17.95
N LYS A 63 4.22 5.49 17.61
CA LYS A 63 5.13 6.33 18.40
C LYS A 63 4.75 7.81 18.43
N GLN A 64 4.13 8.31 17.36
CA GLN A 64 3.69 9.71 17.25
C GLN A 64 2.36 9.98 17.97
N HIS A 65 1.58 8.93 18.25
CA HIS A 65 0.26 9.01 18.85
C HIS A 65 0.14 8.18 20.15
N ALA A 66 1.28 7.87 20.77
CA ALA A 66 1.39 7.30 22.12
C ALA A 66 1.70 8.43 23.10
#